data_AF-A0A496NGK7-F1
#
_entry.id   AF-A0A496NGK7-F1
#
_cell.length_a   1.000
_cell.length_b   1.000
_cell.length_c   1.000
_cell.angle_alpha   90.00
_cell.angle_beta   90.00
_cell.angle_gamma   90.00
#
_symmetry.space_group_name_H-M   'P 1'
#
loop_
_entity.id
_entity.type
_entity.pdbx_description
1 polymer ?
#
loop_
_entity_poly.entity_id
_entity_poly.type
_entity_poly.pdbx_seq_one_letter_code
_entity_poly.pdbx_strand_id
1 'polypeptide(L)'
;MTALLPPAIEQNLYKTHQQVFDKAGSSKHNIWQQVFYLIPFSDVAVTAPKIVVYADFLSYTNDKNHLILSYFIEKIPDNHLDTITKHKRADFLWQENCLECFIEYNEQDAYFESNVALDGRYNLYHFDDYRTPNSLPPRWADSSDIDIWLIKNSAIVDDFYAYHVCLDSHKTAIITKLNPTVILYQNKVPVFYANCHANPPDFHNKAYWQTL
;
A
#
# COMPACT_ATOMS: atom_id res chain seq x y z
N MET A 1 2.08 -22.17 11.58
CA MET A 1 1.44 -22.66 10.34
C MET A 1 0.85 -21.45 9.65
N THR A 2 1.51 -20.94 8.62
CA THR A 2 0.93 -19.95 7.71
C THR A 2 -0.29 -20.59 7.07
N ALA A 3 -1.48 -20.05 7.35
CA ALA A 3 -2.69 -20.54 6.68
C ALA A 3 -2.48 -20.38 5.17
N LEU A 4 -2.72 -21.45 4.42
CA LEU A 4 -2.70 -21.38 2.97
C LEU A 4 -3.69 -20.30 2.53
N LEU A 5 -3.28 -19.51 1.54
CA LEU A 5 -4.14 -18.52 0.92
C LEU A 5 -5.45 -19.17 0.46
N PRO A 6 -6.60 -18.51 0.63
CA PRO A 6 -7.78 -18.87 -0.12
C PRO A 6 -7.42 -18.87 -1.62
N PRO A 7 -7.73 -19.94 -2.37
CA PRO A 7 -7.39 -20.03 -3.79
C PRO A 7 -7.90 -18.83 -4.63
N ALA A 8 -8.99 -18.19 -4.18
CA ALA A 8 -9.55 -17.01 -4.82
C ALA A 8 -8.61 -15.78 -4.70
N ILE A 9 -7.88 -15.62 -3.59
CA ILE A 9 -6.91 -14.55 -3.39
C ILE A 9 -5.73 -14.72 -4.35
N GLU A 10 -5.20 -15.94 -4.49
CA GLU A 10 -4.10 -16.23 -5.42
C GLU A 10 -4.51 -15.96 -6.88
N GLN A 11 -5.70 -16.38 -7.29
CA GLN A 11 -6.23 -16.09 -8.62
C GLN A 11 -6.42 -14.60 -8.86
N ASN A 12 -6.83 -13.85 -7.84
CA ASN A 12 -6.98 -12.40 -7.94
C ASN A 12 -5.63 -11.69 -8.12
N LEU A 13 -4.62 -12.07 -7.33
CA LEU A 13 -3.24 -11.58 -7.46
C LEU A 13 -2.73 -11.82 -8.89
N TYR A 14 -2.88 -13.06 -9.39
CA TYR A 14 -2.46 -13.42 -10.74
C TYR A 14 -3.14 -12.56 -11.83
N LYS A 15 -4.45 -12.30 -11.71
CA LYS A 15 -5.18 -11.44 -12.67
C LYS A 15 -4.73 -9.98 -12.59
N THR A 16 -4.51 -9.44 -11.39
CA THR A 16 -4.02 -8.06 -11.22
C THR A 16 -2.63 -7.90 -11.82
N HIS A 17 -1.75 -8.86 -11.53
CA HIS A 17 -0.45 -9.00 -12.16
C HIS A 17 -0.59 -8.95 -13.69
N GLN A 18 -1.39 -9.84 -14.30
CA GLN A 18 -1.64 -9.82 -15.75
C GLN A 18 -2.08 -8.45 -16.27
N GLN A 19 -3.02 -7.77 -15.61
CA GLN A 19 -3.50 -6.45 -16.07
C GLN A 19 -2.45 -5.34 -16.03
N VAL A 20 -1.55 -5.35 -15.04
CA VAL A 20 -0.40 -4.43 -15.03
C VAL A 20 0.52 -4.76 -16.21
N PHE A 21 0.70 -6.04 -16.52
CA PHE A 21 1.60 -6.54 -17.57
C PHE A 21 1.05 -6.42 -19.00
N ASP A 22 -0.26 -6.50 -19.23
CA ASP A 22 -0.85 -6.57 -20.58
C ASP A 22 -0.61 -5.29 -21.42
N LYS A 23 -0.15 -4.20 -20.79
CA LYS A 23 0.27 -2.96 -21.46
C LYS A 23 1.79 -2.84 -21.67
N ALA A 24 2.59 -3.67 -21.00
CA ALA A 24 4.04 -3.68 -21.09
C ALA A 24 4.50 -4.97 -21.79
N GLY A 25 4.76 -4.91 -23.10
CA GLY A 25 5.29 -6.01 -23.92
C GLY A 25 6.74 -6.43 -23.56
N SER A 26 7.05 -6.48 -22.26
CA SER A 26 8.37 -6.62 -21.67
C SER A 26 8.41 -7.93 -20.87
N SER A 27 9.51 -8.67 -20.98
CA SER A 27 9.74 -9.86 -20.16
C SER A 27 9.91 -9.49 -18.69
N LYS A 28 9.13 -10.14 -17.80
CA LYS A 28 9.14 -9.90 -16.36
C LYS A 28 10.21 -10.71 -15.64
N HIS A 29 10.80 -10.10 -14.61
CA HIS A 29 11.49 -10.83 -13.55
C HIS A 29 10.87 -10.43 -12.21
N ASN A 30 10.19 -11.38 -11.55
CA ASN A 30 9.78 -11.17 -10.17
C ASN A 30 11.04 -11.15 -9.31
N ILE A 31 11.30 -10.03 -8.62
CA ILE A 31 12.44 -9.92 -7.74
C ILE A 31 12.09 -10.58 -6.40
N TRP A 32 10.98 -10.17 -5.79
CA TRP A 32 10.52 -10.71 -4.51
C TRP A 32 9.02 -10.47 -4.28
N GLN A 33 8.45 -11.24 -3.35
CA GLN A 33 7.11 -11.08 -2.80
C GLN A 33 7.19 -11.14 -1.28
N GLN A 34 6.49 -10.23 -0.59
CA GLN A 34 6.36 -10.21 0.86
C GLN A 34 4.89 -10.07 1.27
N VAL A 35 4.51 -10.77 2.34
CA VAL A 35 3.15 -10.73 2.90
C VAL A 35 3.17 -10.04 4.25
N PHE A 36 2.23 -9.13 4.47
CA PHE A 36 2.04 -8.38 5.71
C PHE A 36 0.65 -8.67 6.26
N TYR A 37 0.59 -9.14 7.50
CA TYR A 37 -0.65 -9.21 8.25
C TYR A 37 -0.71 -7.97 9.12
N LEU A 38 -1.70 -7.11 8.89
CA LEU A 38 -1.83 -5.86 9.65
C LEU A 38 -2.75 -6.09 10.85
N ILE A 39 -2.27 -5.66 12.01
CA ILE A 39 -2.99 -5.73 13.28
C ILE A 39 -3.44 -4.33 13.69
N PRO A 40 -4.61 -4.17 14.33
CA PRO A 40 -5.05 -2.88 14.83
C PRO A 40 -4.17 -2.41 16.01
N PHE A 41 -3.94 -1.11 16.11
CA PHE A 41 -3.32 -0.48 17.27
C PHE A 41 -4.34 -0.43 18.40
N SER A 42 -4.14 -1.27 19.42
CA SER A 42 -5.03 -1.54 20.57
C SER A 42 -6.21 -2.49 20.32
N ASP A 43 -6.59 -3.24 21.36
CA ASP A 43 -7.65 -4.26 21.35
C ASP A 43 -9.09 -3.70 21.24
N VAL A 44 -9.24 -2.41 20.88
CA VAL A 44 -10.50 -1.66 21.04
C VAL A 44 -11.59 -2.12 20.07
N ALA A 45 -11.28 -2.89 19.03
CA ALA A 45 -12.25 -3.37 18.06
C ALA A 45 -12.46 -4.88 18.17
N VAL A 46 -13.50 -5.28 18.92
CA VAL A 46 -14.07 -6.66 18.92
C VAL A 46 -14.47 -7.11 17.50
N THR A 47 -14.56 -6.17 16.54
CA THR A 47 -14.93 -6.36 15.13
C THR A 47 -13.88 -5.84 14.15
N ALA A 48 -12.60 -5.79 14.51
CA ALA A 48 -11.55 -5.36 13.59
C ALA A 48 -11.48 -6.31 12.37
N PRO A 49 -11.66 -5.82 11.13
CA PRO A 49 -11.45 -6.65 9.94
C PRO A 49 -10.01 -7.16 9.89
N LYS A 50 -9.84 -8.39 9.44
CA LYS A 50 -8.53 -8.89 9.03
C LYS A 50 -8.05 -8.11 7.81
N ILE A 51 -6.80 -7.69 7.85
CA ILE A 51 -6.16 -7.00 6.72
C ILE A 51 -4.87 -7.73 6.38
N VAL A 52 -4.75 -8.13 5.12
CA VAL A 52 -3.53 -8.75 4.57
C VAL A 52 -3.08 -7.93 3.37
N VAL A 53 -1.79 -7.64 3.30
CA VAL A 53 -1.17 -6.91 2.19
C VAL A 53 -0.13 -7.78 1.53
N TYR A 54 -0.24 -7.93 0.21
CA TYR A 54 0.80 -8.52 -0.64
C TYR A 54 1.59 -7.39 -1.28
N ALA A 55 2.90 -7.39 -1.06
CA ALA A 55 3.83 -6.53 -1.76
C ALA A 55 4.63 -7.38 -2.76
N ASP A 56 4.46 -7.11 -4.05
CA ASP A 56 5.24 -7.73 -5.12
C ASP A 56 6.16 -6.67 -5.74
N PHE A 57 7.45 -6.98 -5.86
CA PHE A 57 8.41 -6.12 -6.54
C PHE A 57 8.95 -6.78 -7.80
N LEU A 58 8.72 -6.10 -8.90
CA LEU A 58 8.88 -6.63 -10.25
C LEU A 58 9.83 -5.74 -11.02
N SER A 59 10.79 -6.35 -11.73
CA SER A 59 11.68 -5.63 -12.65
C SER A 59 11.39 -6.00 -14.09
N TYR A 60 11.55 -5.00 -14.96
CA TYR A 60 11.31 -5.11 -16.39
C TYR A 60 12.56 -4.75 -17.17
N THR A 61 12.69 -5.34 -18.36
CA THR A 61 13.83 -5.16 -19.27
C THR A 61 14.00 -3.74 -19.83
N ASN A 62 13.10 -2.80 -19.49
CA ASN A 62 13.16 -1.38 -19.83
C ASN A 62 13.51 -0.48 -18.62
N ASP A 63 14.13 -1.05 -17.59
CA ASP A 63 14.64 -0.38 -16.37
C ASP A 63 13.57 0.26 -15.47
N LYS A 64 12.29 -0.07 -15.65
CA LYS A 64 11.24 0.31 -14.69
C LYS A 64 11.00 -0.81 -13.69
N ASN A 65 11.04 -0.48 -12.40
CA ASN A 65 10.64 -1.40 -11.35
C ASN A 65 9.24 -1.03 -10.88
N HIS A 66 8.38 -2.02 -10.67
CA HIS A 66 7.04 -1.80 -10.13
C HIS A 66 6.89 -2.45 -8.77
N LEU A 67 6.39 -1.68 -7.80
CA LEU A 67 5.90 -2.18 -6.53
C LEU A 67 4.37 -2.28 -6.62
N ILE A 68 3.84 -3.49 -6.50
CA ILE A 68 2.40 -3.74 -6.45
C ILE A 68 2.03 -4.04 -5.00
N LEU A 69 1.16 -3.22 -4.43
CA LEU A 69 0.56 -3.42 -3.12
C LEU A 69 -0.89 -3.86 -3.29
N SER A 70 -1.21 -5.08 -2.87
CA SER A 70 -2.57 -5.63 -2.89
C SER A 70 -3.10 -5.79 -1.47
N TYR A 71 -3.99 -4.88 -1.07
CA TYR A 71 -4.65 -4.86 0.23
C TYR A 71 -5.94 -5.68 0.14
N PHE A 72 -6.04 -6.73 0.95
CA PHE A 72 -7.24 -7.52 1.18
C PHE A 72 -7.79 -7.17 2.54
N ILE A 73 -8.96 -6.53 2.56
CA ILE A 73 -9.64 -6.06 3.77
C ILE A 73 -10.92 -6.85 3.94
N GLU A 74 -11.05 -7.56 5.06
CA GLU A 74 -12.27 -8.31 5.40
C GLU A 74 -13.49 -7.36 5.39
N LYS A 75 -14.60 -7.84 4.83
CA LYS A 75 -15.84 -7.08 4.79
C LYS A 75 -16.32 -6.78 6.21
N ILE A 76 -16.68 -5.54 6.41
CA ILE A 76 -17.45 -5.05 7.56
C ILE A 76 -18.62 -4.23 7.03
N PRO A 77 -19.71 -4.05 7.79
CA PRO A 77 -20.87 -3.27 7.33
C PRO A 77 -20.52 -1.85 6.85
N ASP A 78 -19.45 -1.26 7.39
CA ASP A 78 -19.07 0.14 7.15
C ASP A 78 -18.08 0.33 5.99
N ASN A 79 -17.41 -0.74 5.51
CA ASN A 79 -16.58 -0.65 4.32
C ASN A 79 -17.40 -1.08 3.09
N HIS A 80 -17.47 -0.22 2.09
CA HIS A 80 -18.13 -0.50 0.83
C HIS A 80 -17.14 -0.35 -0.32
N LEU A 81 -17.45 -1.02 -1.42
CA LEU A 81 -16.60 -1.06 -2.60
C LEU A 81 -17.22 -0.23 -3.70
N ASP A 82 -16.85 1.05 -3.78
CA ASP A 82 -17.18 1.87 -4.94
C ASP A 82 -16.20 1.57 -6.07
N THR A 83 -16.70 1.37 -7.29
CA THR A 83 -15.82 1.08 -8.43
C THR A 83 -14.91 2.27 -8.71
N ILE A 84 -13.60 2.04 -8.63
CA ILE A 84 -12.61 3.07 -8.93
C ILE A 84 -12.48 3.17 -10.45
N THR A 85 -12.97 4.26 -11.03
CA THR A 85 -12.93 4.47 -12.49
C THR A 85 -11.78 5.39 -12.93
N LYS A 86 -11.29 6.24 -12.03
CA LYS A 86 -10.12 7.13 -12.22
C LYS A 86 -9.49 7.42 -10.87
N HIS A 87 -8.18 7.62 -10.83
CA HIS A 87 -7.49 8.15 -9.67
C HIS A 87 -7.27 9.67 -9.81
N LYS A 88 -7.33 10.39 -8.70
CA LYS A 88 -7.15 11.85 -8.65
C LYS A 88 -6.24 12.21 -7.48
N ARG A 89 -5.22 13.05 -7.73
CA ARG A 89 -4.34 13.51 -6.65
C ARG A 89 -5.12 14.42 -5.67
N ALA A 90 -4.94 14.22 -4.37
CA ALA A 90 -5.55 15.02 -3.30
C ALA A 90 -4.74 14.91 -1.99
N ASP A 91 -4.73 15.97 -1.18
CA ASP A 91 -4.05 16.00 0.12
C ASP A 91 -4.98 15.57 1.27
N PHE A 92 -4.39 15.35 2.46
CA PHE A 92 -5.09 15.07 3.72
C PHE A 92 -5.90 13.75 3.75
N LEU A 93 -5.53 12.78 2.91
CA LEU A 93 -6.25 11.49 2.78
C LEU A 93 -6.23 10.64 4.07
N TRP A 94 -5.22 10.80 4.92
CA TRP A 94 -5.12 10.15 6.23
C TRP A 94 -6.22 10.58 7.22
N GLN A 95 -7.00 11.61 6.90
CA GLN A 95 -8.17 12.03 7.68
C GLN A 95 -9.44 11.21 7.35
N GLU A 96 -9.32 10.24 6.45
CA GLU A 96 -10.39 9.34 6.02
C GLU A 96 -9.88 7.88 5.99
N ASN A 97 -10.67 6.95 5.44
CA ASN A 97 -10.20 5.60 5.18
C ASN A 97 -9.05 5.65 4.15
N CYS A 98 -7.86 5.24 4.57
CA CYS A 98 -6.63 5.42 3.81
C CYS A 98 -5.80 4.14 3.79
N LEU A 99 -5.37 3.72 2.61
CA LEU A 99 -4.35 2.71 2.40
C LEU A 99 -3.02 3.45 2.28
N GLU A 100 -2.09 3.14 3.16
CA GLU A 100 -0.80 3.83 3.19
C GLU A 100 0.35 2.86 2.98
N CYS A 101 1.45 3.33 2.41
CA CYS A 101 2.69 2.57 2.37
C CYS A 101 3.90 3.48 2.44
N PHE A 102 4.81 3.16 3.35
CA PHE A 102 6.08 3.86 3.52
C PHE A 102 7.21 3.03 2.90
N ILE A 103 8.01 3.67 2.05
CA ILE A 103 8.95 3.00 1.16
C ILE A 103 10.32 3.67 1.29
N GLU A 104 11.29 2.93 1.82
CA GLU A 104 12.68 3.34 1.83
C GLU A 104 13.41 2.72 0.64
N TYR A 105 14.17 3.55 -0.08
CA TYR A 105 15.04 3.10 -1.16
C TYR A 105 16.51 3.25 -0.74
N ASN A 106 17.34 2.27 -1.11
CA ASN A 106 18.81 2.31 -1.04
C ASN A 106 19.40 2.60 0.36
N GLU A 107 18.72 2.21 1.45
CA GLU A 107 19.18 2.39 2.84
C GLU A 107 19.46 3.87 3.20
N GLN A 108 18.64 4.79 2.68
CA GLN A 108 18.76 6.22 2.96
C GLN A 108 17.76 6.68 4.03
N ASP A 109 18.03 7.82 4.67
CA ASP A 109 17.10 8.44 5.62
C ASP A 109 15.80 8.92 4.94
N ALA A 110 15.87 9.26 3.65
CA ALA A 110 14.71 9.65 2.86
C ALA A 110 13.75 8.47 2.62
N TYR A 111 12.48 8.78 2.41
CA TYR A 111 11.45 7.80 2.07
C TYR A 111 10.27 8.45 1.35
N PHE A 112 9.50 7.59 0.69
CA PHE A 112 8.22 7.97 0.10
C PHE A 112 7.07 7.40 0.92
N GLU A 113 5.95 8.12 0.90
CA GLU A 113 4.68 7.70 1.47
C GLU A 113 3.63 7.73 0.36
N SER A 114 3.01 6.59 0.07
CA SER A 114 1.82 6.54 -0.75
C SER A 114 0.58 6.55 0.13
N ASN A 115 -0.35 7.45 -0.14
CA ASN A 115 -1.65 7.52 0.52
C ASN A 115 -2.74 7.36 -0.52
N VAL A 116 -3.64 6.39 -0.33
CA VAL A 116 -4.72 6.08 -1.28
C VAL A 116 -6.03 5.92 -0.52
N ALA A 117 -6.98 6.80 -0.77
CA ALA A 117 -8.34 6.65 -0.23
C ALA A 117 -9.09 5.53 -0.97
N LEU A 118 -10.10 4.94 -0.31
CA LEU A 118 -10.88 3.83 -0.87
C LEU A 118 -11.68 4.20 -2.14
N ASP A 119 -11.87 5.50 -2.41
CA ASP A 119 -12.51 6.01 -3.62
C ASP A 119 -11.55 6.27 -4.80
N GLY A 120 -10.25 5.99 -4.61
CA GLY A 120 -9.21 6.16 -5.62
C GLY A 120 -8.55 7.53 -5.65
N ARG A 121 -8.92 8.47 -4.77
CA ARG A 121 -8.05 9.64 -4.52
C ARG A 121 -6.70 9.16 -3.98
N TYR A 122 -5.62 9.84 -4.34
CA TYR A 122 -4.27 9.45 -3.90
C TYR A 122 -3.34 10.63 -3.69
N ASN A 123 -2.22 10.37 -3.03
CA ASN A 123 -1.03 11.21 -3.10
C ASN A 123 0.24 10.38 -2.91
N LEU A 124 1.35 10.93 -3.37
CA LEU A 124 2.69 10.44 -3.06
C LEU A 124 3.46 11.60 -2.44
N TYR A 125 3.97 11.38 -1.24
CA TYR A 125 4.78 12.36 -0.51
C TYR A 125 6.23 11.89 -0.42
N HIS A 126 7.15 12.85 -0.34
CA HIS A 126 8.59 12.61 -0.21
C HIS A 126 9.14 13.30 1.03
N PHE A 127 9.77 12.52 1.90
CA PHE A 127 10.42 12.98 3.12
C PHE A 127 11.91 12.71 3.04
N ASP A 128 12.70 13.69 3.49
CA ASP A 128 14.17 13.61 3.58
C ASP A 128 14.62 12.82 4.81
N ASP A 129 13.81 12.79 5.87
CA ASP A 129 13.98 12.01 7.10
C ASP A 129 12.62 11.97 7.86
N TYR A 130 12.58 11.46 9.09
CA TYR A 130 11.40 11.41 9.96
C TYR A 130 10.61 12.73 9.92
N ARG A 131 9.42 12.66 9.29
CA ARG A 131 8.49 13.78 9.06
C ARG A 131 9.16 15.08 8.60
N THR A 132 10.26 14.97 7.85
CA THR A 132 11.06 16.12 7.39
C THR A 132 11.01 16.22 5.86
N PRO A 133 10.72 17.39 5.27
CA PRO A 133 10.30 18.62 5.94
C PRO A 133 8.93 18.47 6.60
N ASN A 134 8.74 19.12 7.75
CA ASN A 134 7.47 19.09 8.48
C ASN A 134 6.51 20.17 7.92
N SER A 135 6.06 19.98 6.68
CA SER A 135 5.09 20.84 6.00
C SER A 135 3.70 20.20 5.97
N LEU A 136 2.66 21.04 5.93
CA LEU A 136 1.27 20.61 5.76
C LEU A 136 0.62 21.38 4.59
N PRO A 137 0.21 20.70 3.50
CA PRO A 137 0.41 19.26 3.25
C PRO A 137 1.90 18.89 3.11
N PRO A 138 2.26 17.61 3.27
CA PRO A 138 3.63 17.16 3.02
C PRO A 138 4.05 17.43 1.57
N ARG A 139 5.37 17.55 1.36
CA ARG A 139 5.93 17.77 0.03
C ARG A 139 5.58 16.58 -0.87
N TRP A 140 4.98 16.87 -2.02
CA TRP A 140 4.69 15.87 -3.04
C TRP A 140 5.99 15.24 -3.59
N ALA A 141 5.96 13.94 -3.84
CA ALA A 141 7.02 13.26 -4.58
C ALA A 141 7.06 13.71 -6.04
N ASP A 142 8.26 13.82 -6.60
CA ASP A 142 8.46 14.04 -8.03
C ASP A 142 8.07 12.77 -8.81
N SER A 143 7.23 12.93 -9.83
CA SER A 143 6.85 11.83 -10.73
C SER A 143 8.03 11.25 -11.51
N SER A 144 9.18 11.94 -11.58
CA SER A 144 10.41 11.36 -12.13
C SER A 144 11.07 10.34 -11.21
N ASP A 145 10.69 10.30 -9.94
CA ASP A 145 11.24 9.39 -8.93
C ASP A 145 10.31 8.20 -8.71
N ILE A 146 9.04 8.51 -8.42
CA ILE A 146 7.98 7.54 -8.16
C ILE A 146 6.63 8.09 -8.61
N ASP A 147 5.81 7.26 -9.26
CA ASP A 147 4.45 7.64 -9.64
C ASP A 147 3.45 6.50 -9.42
N ILE A 148 2.16 6.85 -9.34
CA ILE A 148 1.07 5.85 -9.33
C ILE A 148 0.71 5.52 -10.78
N TRP A 149 0.95 4.27 -11.15
CA TRP A 149 0.54 3.73 -12.45
C TRP A 149 -0.92 3.30 -12.45
N LEU A 150 -1.35 2.64 -11.37
CA LEU A 150 -2.67 2.03 -11.29
C LEU A 150 -3.18 2.05 -9.86
N ILE A 151 -4.43 2.49 -9.70
CA ILE A 151 -5.25 2.18 -8.54
C ILE A 151 -6.49 1.50 -9.08
N LYS A 152 -6.79 0.32 -8.55
CA LYS A 152 -8.00 -0.41 -8.88
C LYS A 152 -8.48 -1.14 -7.64
N ASN A 153 -9.77 -1.36 -7.61
CA ASN A 153 -10.33 -2.41 -6.80
C ASN A 153 -10.85 -3.54 -7.67
N SER A 154 -10.90 -4.74 -7.10
CA SER A 154 -11.49 -5.91 -7.74
C SER A 154 -12.82 -6.23 -7.08
N ALA A 155 -13.68 -6.99 -7.78
CA ALA A 155 -14.85 -7.59 -7.14
C ALA A 155 -14.43 -8.34 -5.86
N ILE A 156 -15.38 -8.46 -4.93
CA ILE A 156 -15.25 -9.25 -3.70
C ILE A 156 -14.57 -10.60 -4.00
N VAL A 157 -13.51 -10.88 -3.26
CA VAL A 157 -12.79 -12.16 -3.28
C VAL A 157 -13.10 -12.86 -1.97
N ASP A 158 -13.96 -13.88 -2.03
CA ASP A 158 -14.56 -14.50 -0.84
C ASP A 158 -15.24 -13.46 0.07
N ASP A 159 -14.62 -13.15 1.21
CA ASP A 159 -15.07 -12.16 2.19
C ASP A 159 -14.14 -10.95 2.32
N PHE A 160 -13.32 -10.72 1.29
CA PHE A 160 -12.39 -9.59 1.25
C PHE A 160 -12.71 -8.64 0.10
N TYR A 161 -12.59 -7.35 0.38
CA TYR A 161 -12.38 -6.33 -0.63
C TYR A 161 -10.90 -6.28 -0.99
N ALA A 162 -10.62 -6.30 -2.29
CA ALA A 162 -9.26 -6.25 -2.81
C ALA A 162 -9.00 -4.89 -3.46
N TYR A 163 -8.02 -4.16 -2.95
CA TYR A 163 -7.52 -2.89 -3.47
C TYR A 163 -6.08 -3.09 -3.92
N HIS A 164 -5.75 -2.63 -5.12
CA HIS A 164 -4.43 -2.76 -5.70
C HIS A 164 -3.88 -1.39 -6.07
N VAL A 165 -2.67 -1.11 -5.61
CA VAL A 165 -1.90 0.10 -5.88
C VAL A 165 -0.61 -0.32 -6.56
N CYS A 166 -0.40 0.12 -7.79
CA CYS A 166 0.83 -0.11 -8.54
C CYS A 166 1.63 1.19 -8.60
N LEU A 167 2.84 1.13 -8.08
CA LEU A 167 3.80 2.22 -8.06
C LEU A 167 4.90 1.95 -9.07
N ASP A 168 5.20 2.93 -9.90
CA ASP A 168 6.36 2.93 -10.79
C ASP A 168 7.51 3.58 -10.05
N SER A 169 8.58 2.82 -9.81
CA SER A 169 9.87 3.39 -9.44
C SER A 169 10.68 3.63 -10.71
N HIS A 170 11.05 4.88 -10.93
CA HIS A 170 11.84 5.30 -12.09
C HIS A 170 13.34 5.34 -11.79
N LYS A 171 13.74 5.00 -10.56
CA LYS A 171 15.13 4.81 -10.16
C LYS A 171 15.49 3.33 -10.25
N THR A 172 16.76 3.05 -10.55
CA THR A 172 17.40 1.73 -10.33
C THR A 172 17.61 1.48 -8.83
N ALA A 173 16.60 1.75 -8.02
CA ALA A 173 16.66 1.76 -6.59
C ALA A 173 16.10 0.46 -6.03
N ILE A 174 16.78 -0.08 -5.03
CA ILE A 174 16.36 -1.27 -4.29
C ILE A 174 15.52 -0.78 -3.11
N ILE A 175 14.33 -1.35 -2.92
CA ILE A 175 13.54 -1.12 -1.71
C ILE A 175 14.22 -1.86 -0.57
N THR A 176 14.60 -1.14 0.47
CA THR A 176 15.33 -1.70 1.62
C THR A 176 14.43 -1.88 2.83
N LYS A 177 13.42 -1.01 2.99
CA LYS A 177 12.38 -1.16 3.99
C LYS A 177 11.01 -0.82 3.43
N LEU A 178 10.00 -1.52 3.95
CA LEU A 178 8.62 -1.32 3.57
C LEU A 178 7.71 -1.37 4.80
N ASN A 179 6.71 -0.51 4.83
CA ASN A 179 5.66 -0.53 5.85
C ASN A 179 4.29 -0.22 5.22
N PRO A 180 3.57 -1.22 4.71
CA PRO A 180 2.17 -1.03 4.34
C PRO A 180 1.32 -0.93 5.61
N THR A 181 0.43 0.06 5.64
CA THR A 181 -0.44 0.36 6.77
C THR A 181 -1.83 0.75 6.27
N VAL A 182 -2.83 0.76 7.16
CA VAL A 182 -4.19 1.16 6.82
C VAL A 182 -4.77 1.99 7.97
N ILE A 183 -5.50 3.04 7.63
CA ILE A 183 -6.38 3.77 8.55
C ILE A 183 -7.82 3.44 8.17
N LEU A 184 -8.60 2.85 9.07
CA LEU A 184 -10.04 2.66 8.90
C LEU A 184 -10.81 3.45 9.96
N TYR A 185 -11.69 4.34 9.53
CA TYR A 185 -12.63 5.03 10.41
C TYR A 185 -13.84 4.14 10.68
N GLN A 186 -14.03 3.77 11.94
CA GLN A 186 -15.20 3.05 12.43
C GLN A 186 -15.94 3.97 13.41
N ASN A 187 -17.21 4.26 13.15
CA ASN A 187 -17.97 5.23 13.96
C ASN A 187 -17.24 6.58 14.15
N LYS A 188 -16.57 7.07 13.10
CA LYS A 188 -15.74 8.30 13.10
C LYS A 188 -14.47 8.25 13.98
N VAL A 189 -14.09 7.07 14.48
CA VAL A 189 -12.85 6.85 15.21
C VAL A 189 -11.85 6.15 14.29
N PRO A 190 -10.64 6.68 14.08
CA PRO A 190 -9.63 6.01 13.28
C PRO A 190 -9.07 4.80 14.03
N VAL A 191 -9.00 3.68 13.33
CA VAL A 191 -8.29 2.47 13.75
C VAL A 191 -7.06 2.33 12.85
N PHE A 192 -5.89 2.33 13.47
CA PHE A 192 -4.59 2.27 12.79
C PHE A 192 -4.13 0.82 12.66
N TYR A 193 -3.85 0.36 11.46
CA TYR A 193 -3.39 -0.99 11.17
C TYR A 193 -1.97 -0.96 10.62
N ALA A 194 -1.07 -1.74 11.23
CA ALA A 194 0.29 -1.93 10.76
C ALA A 194 0.74 -3.35 11.04
N ASN A 195 1.81 -3.81 10.40
CA ASN A 195 2.39 -5.11 10.71
C ASN A 195 3.05 -5.14 12.09
N CYS A 196 3.66 -4.01 12.48
CA CYS A 196 4.24 -3.78 13.79
C CYS A 196 4.00 -2.33 14.20
N HIS A 197 3.72 -2.08 15.48
CA HIS A 197 3.34 -0.75 15.98
C HIS A 197 4.38 -0.14 16.91
N ALA A 198 4.67 1.13 16.69
CA ALA A 198 5.19 2.01 17.73
C ALA A 198 4.12 2.28 18.81
N ASN A 199 4.53 2.73 20.00
CA ASN A 199 3.60 3.19 21.03
C ASN A 199 4.04 4.57 21.56
N PRO A 200 3.32 5.68 21.25
CA PRO A 200 2.04 5.77 20.50
C PRO A 200 2.15 5.34 19.02
N PRO A 201 1.02 5.13 18.29
CA PRO A 201 1.08 4.63 16.93
C PRO A 201 1.72 5.69 16.02
N ASP A 202 2.76 5.30 15.31
CA ASP A 202 3.51 6.19 14.43
C ASP A 202 4.05 5.41 13.23
N PHE A 203 3.34 5.52 12.10
CA PHE A 203 3.71 4.80 10.88
C PHE A 203 5.03 5.29 10.26
N HIS A 204 5.46 6.53 10.57
CA HIS A 204 6.72 7.09 10.06
C HIS A 204 7.96 6.55 10.78
N ASN A 205 7.78 5.81 11.89
CA ASN A 205 8.92 5.31 12.65
C ASN A 205 9.54 4.08 11.98
N LYS A 206 10.65 4.32 11.26
CA LYS A 206 11.42 3.31 10.51
C LYS A 206 11.90 2.11 11.33
N ALA A 207 11.97 2.23 12.66
CA ALA A 207 12.33 1.10 13.53
C ALA A 207 11.29 -0.04 13.51
N TYR A 208 10.07 0.26 13.05
CA TYR A 208 8.95 -0.69 12.96
C TYR A 208 8.66 -1.15 11.53
N TRP A 209 9.47 -0.71 10.56
CA TRP A 209 9.33 -1.12 9.17
C TRP A 209 10.04 -2.45 8.93
N GLN A 210 9.55 -3.22 7.97
CA GLN A 210 10.15 -4.50 7.60
C GLN A 210 11.34 -4.27 6.68
N THR A 211 12.51 -4.79 7.04
CA THR A 211 13.66 -4.90 6.14
C THR A 211 13.43 -6.04 5.13
N LEU A 212 13.77 -5.80 3.87
CA LEU A 212 13.60 -6.73 2.75
C LEU A 212 14.92 -7.37 2.28
#